data_AF-A0A1A9X4Z6-F1
#
_entry.id   AF-A0A1A9X4Z6-F1
#
_cell.length_a   1.000
_cell.length_b   1.000
_cell.length_c   1.000
_cell.angle_alpha   90.00
_cell.angle_beta   90.00
_cell.angle_gamma   90.00
#
_symmetry.space_group_name_H-M   'P 1'
#
loop_
_entity.id
_entity.type
_entity.pdbx_description
1 polymer ?
#
loop_
_entity_poly.entity_id
_entity_poly.type
_entity_poly.pdbx_seq_one_letter_code
_entity_poly.pdbx_strand_id
1 'polypeptide(L)'
;MTLGCLLPYRRLGIGTVMFLHVLNYAENDGNFDSIFLHVQINNGVALEFYKKFDFEIIGTQKNYYKCIESPDAFVLEKAVAYEKSSTHAQSCGRLEKKDKKR
;
A
#
# COMPACT_ATOMS: atom_id res chain seq x y z
N MET A 1 -4.76 9.85 8.91
CA MET A 1 -3.82 9.57 10.02
C MET A 1 -2.44 10.14 9.71
N THR A 2 -1.64 10.45 10.73
CA THR A 2 -0.24 10.90 10.63
C THR A 2 0.71 9.81 11.12
N LEU A 3 1.86 9.65 10.46
CA LEU A 3 2.94 8.75 10.87
C LEU A 3 4.23 9.55 11.01
N GLY A 4 4.89 9.44 12.16
CA GLY A 4 6.11 10.19 12.43
C GLY A 4 6.74 9.82 13.77
N CYS A 5 7.97 10.25 13.96
CA CYS A 5 8.70 10.13 15.23
C CYS A 5 9.47 11.42 15.51
N LEU A 6 9.81 11.65 16.79
CA LEU A 6 10.61 12.80 17.19
C LEU A 6 12.00 12.75 16.54
N LEU A 7 12.56 13.93 16.24
CA LEU A 7 13.85 14.08 15.56
C LEU A 7 14.96 13.19 16.16
N PRO A 8 15.14 13.10 17.49
CA PRO A 8 16.23 12.31 18.09
C PRO A 8 16.12 10.80 17.85
N TYR A 9 14.95 10.30 17.48
CA TYR A 9 14.71 8.86 17.25
C TYR A 9 14.60 8.49 15.77
N ARG A 10 14.88 9.44 14.87
CA ARG A 10 14.95 9.15 13.44
C ARG A 10 16.15 8.25 13.15
N ARG A 11 16.08 7.50 12.03
CA ARG A 11 17.13 6.59 11.57
C ARG A 11 17.43 5.40 12.51
N LEU A 12 16.58 5.15 13.51
CA LEU A 12 16.63 3.97 14.39
C LEU A 12 15.65 2.85 13.94
N GLY A 13 15.11 2.93 12.73
CA GLY A 13 14.17 1.93 12.20
C GLY A 13 12.72 2.04 12.70
N ILE A 14 12.42 2.92 13.64
CA ILE A 14 11.06 3.07 14.23
C ILE A 14 10.00 3.36 13.16
N GLY A 15 10.29 4.28 12.22
CA GLY A 15 9.39 4.57 11.09
C GLY A 15 9.10 3.35 10.23
N THR A 16 10.12 2.54 9.95
CA THR A 16 10.00 1.29 9.21
C THR A 16 9.12 0.29 9.94
N VAL A 17 9.33 0.11 11.26
CA VAL A 17 8.51 -0.80 12.08
C VAL A 17 7.04 -0.39 12.07
N MET A 18 6.75 0.91 12.28
CA MET A 18 5.38 1.43 12.25
C MET A 18 4.74 1.25 10.87
N PHE A 19 5.47 1.54 9.80
CA PHE A 19 4.92 1.45 8.45
C PHE A 19 4.68 -0.01 8.01
N LEU A 20 5.61 -0.91 8.32
CA LEU A 20 5.44 -2.35 8.05
C LEU A 20 4.25 -2.94 8.78
N HIS A 21 3.96 -2.49 10.01
CA HIS A 21 2.77 -2.92 10.73
C HIS A 21 1.48 -2.54 9.98
N VAL A 22 1.39 -1.30 9.48
CA VAL A 22 0.24 -0.83 8.69
C VAL A 22 0.15 -1.59 7.37
N LEU A 23 1.27 -1.78 6.67
CA LEU A 23 1.31 -2.50 5.40
C LEU A 23 0.86 -3.94 5.57
N ASN A 24 1.41 -4.66 6.55
CA ASN A 24 1.01 -6.02 6.87
C ASN A 24 -0.47 -6.12 7.25
N TYR A 25 -1.02 -5.14 7.97
CA TYR A 25 -2.46 -5.11 8.26
C TYR A 25 -3.28 -5.00 6.96
N ALA A 26 -2.93 -4.05 6.09
CA ALA A 26 -3.66 -3.82 4.84
C ALA A 26 -3.60 -5.03 3.89
N GLU A 27 -2.42 -5.64 3.75
CA GLU A 27 -2.20 -6.83 2.90
C GLU A 27 -2.96 -8.06 3.41
N ASN A 28 -3.02 -8.26 4.73
CA ASN A 28 -3.71 -9.42 5.32
C ASN A 28 -5.24 -9.28 5.39
N ASP A 29 -5.76 -8.06 5.53
CA ASP A 29 -7.21 -7.83 5.54
C ASP A 29 -7.83 -8.08 4.15
N GLY A 30 -7.11 -7.71 3.09
CA GLY A 30 -7.51 -7.98 1.70
C GLY A 30 -8.64 -7.10 1.18
N ASN A 31 -9.17 -6.14 1.95
CA ASN A 31 -10.23 -5.22 1.53
C ASN A 31 -9.73 -3.82 1.16
N PHE A 32 -8.42 -3.63 1.00
CA PHE A 32 -7.82 -2.35 0.64
C PHE A 32 -7.19 -2.43 -0.75
N ASP A 33 -7.52 -1.48 -1.62
CA ASP A 33 -6.92 -1.37 -2.96
C ASP A 33 -5.53 -0.71 -2.91
N SER A 34 -5.40 0.35 -2.10
CA SER A 34 -4.17 1.13 -1.99
C SER A 34 -4.02 1.85 -0.65
N ILE A 35 -2.79 2.25 -0.35
CA ILE A 35 -2.44 3.13 0.76
C ILE A 35 -2.03 4.48 0.16
N PHE A 36 -2.64 5.56 0.62
CA PHE A 36 -2.33 6.92 0.16
C PHE A 36 -1.96 7.85 1.32
N LEU A 37 -1.13 8.86 1.03
CA LEU A 37 -0.81 9.92 1.98
C LEU A 37 -0.41 11.23 1.29
N HIS A 38 -0.37 12.29 2.09
CA HIS A 38 0.10 13.61 1.67
C HIS A 38 1.44 13.91 2.32
N VAL A 39 2.41 14.34 1.51
CA VAL A 39 3.74 14.77 1.97
C VAL A 39 3.98 16.19 1.49
N GLN A 40 4.31 17.10 2.40
CA GLN A 40 4.67 18.48 2.04
C GLN A 40 5.81 18.50 1.02
N ILE A 41 5.73 19.38 0.01
CA ILE A 41 6.69 19.39 -1.11
C ILE A 41 8.15 19.61 -0.69
N ASN A 42 8.39 20.27 0.45
CA ASN A 42 9.71 20.52 1.00
C ASN A 42 10.20 19.40 1.94
N ASN A 43 9.37 18.39 2.24
CA ASN A 43 9.71 17.31 3.16
C ASN A 43 10.40 16.15 2.40
N GLY A 44 11.61 16.43 1.91
CA GLY A 44 12.43 15.45 1.18
C GLY A 44 12.73 14.20 2.00
N VAL A 45 12.85 14.32 3.32
CA VAL A 45 13.12 13.17 4.21
C VAL A 45 11.96 12.17 4.20
N ALA A 46 10.72 12.65 4.27
CA ALA A 46 9.55 11.79 4.19
C ALA A 46 9.38 11.23 2.77
N LEU A 47 9.59 12.04 1.73
CA LEU A 47 9.49 11.58 0.34
C LEU A 47 10.44 10.42 0.06
N GLU A 48 11.72 10.54 0.46
CA GLU A 48 12.71 9.48 0.31
C GLU A 48 12.45 8.27 1.22
N PHE A 49 11.75 8.45 2.33
CA PHE A 49 11.30 7.34 3.17
C PHE A 49 10.22 6.51 2.45
N TYR A 50 9.17 7.16 1.93
CA TYR A 50 8.06 6.46 1.28
C TYR A 50 8.43 5.86 -0.09
N LYS A 51 9.31 6.51 -0.86
CA LYS A 51 9.86 5.92 -2.10
C LYS A 51 10.53 4.56 -1.88
N LYS A 52 11.15 4.33 -0.72
CA LYS A 52 11.76 3.02 -0.37
C LYS A 52 10.74 1.91 -0.14
N PHE A 53 9.48 2.25 0.05
CA PHE A 53 8.36 1.32 0.14
C PHE A 53 7.54 1.28 -1.16
N ASP A 54 8.11 1.74 -2.27
CA ASP A 54 7.49 1.77 -3.60
C ASP A 54 6.21 2.64 -3.65
N PHE A 55 6.18 3.74 -2.89
CA PHE A 55 5.17 4.78 -3.13
C PHE A 55 5.56 5.60 -4.33
N GLU A 56 4.56 5.86 -5.17
CA GLU A 56 4.67 6.73 -6.34
C GLU A 56 3.94 8.04 -6.10
N ILE A 57 4.43 9.13 -6.71
CA ILE A 57 3.73 10.41 -6.67
C ILE A 57 2.64 10.37 -7.74
N ILE A 58 1.39 10.33 -7.33
CA ILE A 58 0.23 10.32 -8.24
C ILE A 58 -0.28 11.73 -8.55
N GLY A 59 0.16 12.73 -7.78
CA GLY A 59 -0.25 14.11 -8.01
C GLY A 59 0.35 15.10 -7.02
N THR A 60 0.00 16.36 -7.22
CA THR A 60 0.32 17.44 -6.29
C THR A 60 -0.95 18.20 -5.97
N GLN A 61 -1.31 18.26 -4.70
CA GLN A 61 -2.43 19.06 -4.22
C GLN A 61 -1.93 20.44 -3.78
N LYS A 62 -2.42 21.47 -4.45
CA LYS A 62 -2.13 22.87 -4.13
C LYS A 62 -2.86 23.30 -2.86
N ASN A 63 -2.20 24.12 -2.04
CA ASN A 63 -2.78 24.69 -0.82
C ASN A 63 -3.39 23.65 0.15
N TYR A 64 -2.76 22.47 0.26
CA TYR A 64 -3.24 21.38 1.12
C TYR A 64 -3.13 21.72 2.61
N TYR A 65 -1.94 22.16 3.05
CA TYR A 65 -1.71 22.57 4.42
C TYR A 65 -2.08 24.04 4.64
N LYS A 66 -2.88 24.30 5.67
CA LYS A 66 -3.27 25.66 6.04
C LYS A 66 -2.20 26.29 6.93
N CYS A 67 -1.99 27.60 6.77
CA CYS A 67 -1.17 28.43 7.67
C CYS A 67 0.33 28.10 7.68
N ILE A 68 0.91 27.67 6.55
CA ILE A 68 2.36 27.49 6.39
C ILE A 68 2.85 28.08 5.04
N GLU A 69 4.13 28.46 4.95
CA GLU A 69 4.71 29.13 3.76
C GLU A 69 4.68 28.27 2.49
N SER A 70 4.83 26.95 2.64
CA SER A 70 4.80 25.99 1.53
C SER A 70 3.62 25.05 1.74
N PRO A 71 2.41 25.42 1.28
CA PRO A 71 1.19 24.71 1.63
C PRO A 71 0.92 23.50 0.73
N ASP A 72 1.66 23.36 -0.37
CA ASP A 72 1.50 22.30 -1.34
C ASP A 72 1.95 20.94 -0.79
N ALA A 73 1.25 19.88 -1.20
CA ALA A 73 1.57 18.50 -0.85
C ALA A 73 1.64 17.60 -2.08
N PHE A 74 2.62 16.71 -2.13
CA PHE A 74 2.60 15.54 -2.99
C PHE A 74 1.58 14.54 -2.46
N VAL A 75 0.80 13.95 -3.36
CA VAL A 75 -0.06 12.81 -3.08
C VAL A 75 0.73 11.57 -3.47
N LEU A 76 1.02 10.72 -2.49
CA LEU A 76 1.74 9.47 -2.68
C LEU A 76 0.78 8.30 -2.55
N GLU A 77 0.93 7.30 -3.40
CA GLU A 77 0.13 6.07 -3.39
C GLU A 77 1.00 4.82 -3.54
N LYS A 78 0.61 3.75 -2.85
CA LYS A 78 1.11 2.39 -3.04
C LYS A 78 -0.08 1.45 -3.18
N ALA A 79 -0.16 0.69 -4.28
CA ALA A 79 -1.14 -0.39 -4.42
C ALA A 79 -0.86 -1.52 -3.42
N VAL A 80 -1.91 -2.08 -2.81
CA VAL A 80 -1.80 -3.22 -1.91
C VAL A 80 -1.94 -4.49 -2.75
N ALA A 81 -0.89 -5.29 -2.80
CA ALA A 81 -0.95 -6.59 -3.45
C ALA A 81 -1.62 -7.58 -2.48
N TYR A 82 -2.71 -8.20 -2.89
CA TYR A 82 -3.25 -9.35 -2.19
C TYR A 82 -2.92 -10.61 -3.00
N GLU A 83 -2.28 -11.58 -2.36
CA GLU A 83 -2.15 -12.93 -2.91
C GLU A 83 -3.55 -13.53 -2.97
N LYS A 84 -4.15 -13.63 -4.17
CA LYS A 84 -5.30 -14.52 -4.37
C LYS A 84 -4.80 -15.92 -4.02
N SER A 85 -5.12 -16.41 -2.82
CA SER A 85 -5.03 -17.85 -2.56
C SER A 85 -5.86 -18.52 -3.65
N SER A 86 -5.18 -19.11 -4.63
CA SER A 86 -5.77 -19.77 -5.78
C SER A 86 -6.67 -20.87 -5.25
N THR A 87 -7.98 -20.62 -5.25
CA THR A 87 -8.96 -21.63 -4.91
C THR A 87 -8.82 -22.76 -5.92
N HIS A 88 -8.46 -23.92 -5.37
CA HIS A 88 -8.25 -25.19 -6.04
C HIS A 88 -9.35 -25.46 -7.09
N ALA A 89 -9.00 -25.40 -8.37
CA ALA A 89 -9.83 -25.99 -9.42
C ALA A 89 -9.82 -27.51 -9.20
N GLN A 90 -10.89 -28.05 -8.61
CA GLN A 90 -11.12 -29.49 -8.60
C GLN A 90 -11.49 -29.92 -10.02
N SER A 91 -10.51 -30.54 -10.69
CA SER A 91 -10.76 -31.40 -11.85
C SER A 91 -11.63 -32.58 -11.39
N CYS A 92 -12.94 -32.53 -11.62
CA CYS A 92 -13.78 -33.72 -11.52
C CYS A 92 -13.65 -34.51 -12.82
N GLY A 93 -13.16 -35.74 -12.69
CA GLY A 93 -12.66 -36.58 -13.77
C GLY A 93 -13.73 -37.13 -14.71
N ARG A 94 -13.23 -37.37 -15.93
CA ARG A 94 -13.75 -38.24 -16.99
C ARG A 94 -14.21 -39.59 -16.46
N LEU A 95 -15.45 -39.98 -16.78
CA LEU A 95 -15.87 -41.37 -16.91
C LEU A 95 -16.50 -41.55 -18.30
N GLU A 96 -15.73 -42.16 -19.20
CA GLU A 96 -16.26 -42.76 -20.42
C GLU A 96 -16.95 -44.09 -20.12
N LYS A 97 -17.84 -44.47 -21.05
CA LYS A 97 -18.33 -45.82 -21.42
C LYS A 97 -19.73 -46.19 -20.92
N LYS A 98 -20.72 -46.20 -21.83
CA LYS A 98 -21.07 -47.39 -22.64
C LYS A 98 -22.34 -47.17 -23.47
N ASP A 99 -22.24 -47.55 -24.74
CA ASP A 99 -23.34 -47.93 -25.61
C ASP A 99 -24.43 -48.76 -24.91
N LYS A 100 -25.71 -48.43 -25.17
CA LYS A 100 -26.76 -49.45 -25.24
C LYS A 100 -27.98 -49.01 -26.06
N LYS A 101 -28.01 -49.49 -27.31
CA LYS A 101 -29.19 -49.94 -28.07
C LYS A 101 -30.54 -49.84 -27.34
N ARG A 102 -31.46 -49.03 -27.89
CA ARG A 102 -32.78 -49.46 -28.41
C ARG A 102 -33.43 -48.34 -29.18
#